data_AF-A0A2D1SUF0-F1
#
_entry.id   AF-A0A2D1SUF0-F1
#
_cell.length_a   1.000
_cell.length_b   1.000
_cell.length_c   1.000
_cell.angle_alpha   90.00
_cell.angle_beta   90.00
_cell.angle_gamma   90.00
#
_symmetry.space_group_name_H-M   'P 1'
#
loop_
_entity.id
_entity.type
_entity.pdbx_description
1 polymer ?
#
loop_
_entity_poly.entity_id
_entity_poly.type
_entity_poly.pdbx_seq_one_letter_code
_entity_poly.pdbx_strand_id
1 'polypeptide(L)'
;MTPTYESNTAIYDNYRAPARFIEFEGHVYKFKGTELKADVAIHNYRCNYEQHNLRIHLQGGVPFYVEGIYKIEDSADAVLRAM
;
A
#
# COMPACT_ATOMS: atom_id res chain seq x y z
N MET A 1 11.54 -1.41 13.92
CA MET A 1 10.15 -1.77 14.27
C MET A 1 9.30 -1.55 13.03
N THR A 2 8.44 -2.50 12.68
CA THR A 2 7.50 -2.35 11.57
C THR A 2 6.33 -1.49 12.06
N PRO A 3 5.99 -0.37 11.41
CA PRO A 3 4.81 0.39 11.79
C PRO A 3 3.55 -0.44 11.56
N THR A 4 2.65 -0.42 12.54
CA THR A 4 1.39 -1.16 12.53
C THR A 4 0.22 -0.18 12.55
N TYR A 5 -0.76 -0.42 11.70
CA TYR A 5 -1.96 0.40 11.55
C TYR A 5 -3.20 -0.49 11.57
N GLU A 6 -3.95 -0.45 12.67
CA GLU A 6 -5.14 -1.31 12.85
C GLU A 6 -6.36 -0.88 12.02
N SER A 7 -6.31 0.31 11.41
CA SER A 7 -7.39 0.86 10.58
C SER A 7 -6.90 2.01 9.71
N ASN A 8 -7.71 2.43 8.74
CA ASN A 8 -7.43 3.63 7.94
C ASN A 8 -7.22 4.88 8.80
N THR A 9 -7.99 5.05 9.88
CA THR A 9 -7.82 6.17 10.83
C THR A 9 -6.42 6.19 11.43
N ALA A 10 -5.88 5.02 11.79
CA ALA A 10 -4.52 4.94 12.30
C ALA A 10 -3.48 5.39 11.27
N ILE A 11 -3.70 5.14 9.98
CA ILE A 11 -2.84 5.64 8.89
C ILE A 11 -2.93 7.17 8.83
N TYR A 12 -4.13 7.74 8.78
CA TYR A 12 -4.31 9.19 8.73
C TYR A 12 -3.62 9.89 9.91
N ASP A 13 -3.77 9.35 11.12
CA ASP A 13 -3.25 9.98 12.32
C ASP A 13 -1.73 9.84 12.45
N ASN A 14 -1.14 8.71 12.05
CA ASN A 14 0.22 8.34 12.44
C ASN A 14 1.21 8.12 11.29
N TYR A 15 0.75 7.99 10.05
CA TYR A 15 1.64 7.80 8.92
C TYR A 15 2.38 9.10 8.60
N ARG A 16 3.71 9.02 8.45
CA ARG A 16 4.59 10.19 8.22
C ARG A 16 5.58 9.98 7.08
N ALA A 17 6.05 8.76 6.89
CA ALA A 17 7.06 8.43 5.89
C ALA A 17 6.93 6.96 5.48
N PRO A 18 7.37 6.57 4.27
CA PRO A 18 7.31 5.20 3.83
C PRO A 18 8.31 4.33 4.60
N ALA A 19 7.80 3.30 5.26
CA ALA A 19 8.60 2.20 5.78
C ALA A 19 8.68 1.06 4.76
N ARG A 20 9.81 0.33 4.74
CA ARG A 20 10.02 -0.84 3.86
C ARG A 20 8.89 -1.87 3.98
N PHE A 21 8.42 -2.06 5.20
CA PHE A 21 7.26 -2.89 5.53
C PHE A 21 6.34 -2.11 6.47
N ILE A 22 5.05 -2.34 6.34
CA ILE A 22 4.03 -1.93 7.30
C ILE A 22 3.09 -3.10 7.56
N GLU A 23 2.46 -3.12 8.72
CA GLU A 23 1.33 -3.99 9.01
C GLU A 23 0.06 -3.15 8.99
N PHE A 24 -0.95 -3.64 8.26
CA PHE A 24 -2.24 -2.97 8.14
C PHE A 24 -3.34 -4.03 8.20
N GLU A 25 -4.28 -3.86 9.14
CA GLU A 25 -5.38 -4.80 9.39
C GLU A 25 -4.89 -6.26 9.55
N GLY A 26 -3.76 -6.47 10.24
CA GLY A 26 -3.16 -7.79 10.48
C GLY A 26 -2.40 -8.39 9.28
N HIS A 27 -2.28 -7.67 8.16
CA HIS A 27 -1.54 -8.10 6.98
C HIS A 27 -0.25 -7.31 6.79
N VAL A 28 0.82 -7.98 6.37
CA VAL A 28 2.11 -7.35 6.08
C VAL A 28 2.18 -6.90 4.63
N TYR A 29 2.44 -5.61 4.44
CA TYR A 29 2.64 -5.01 3.13
C TYR A 29 4.09 -4.60 2.94
N LYS A 30 4.61 -4.84 1.73
CA LYS A 30 5.93 -4.39 1.30
C LYS A 30 5.80 -3.13 0.46
N PHE A 31 6.60 -2.12 0.78
CA PHE A 31 6.69 -0.90 -0.03
C PHE A 31 7.25 -1.23 -1.42
N LYS A 32 6.60 -0.70 -2.45
CA LYS A 32 6.97 -0.91 -3.86
C LYS A 32 7.51 0.34 -4.53
N GLY A 33 7.16 1.51 -4.02
CA GLY A 33 7.67 2.78 -4.53
C GLY A 33 6.67 3.92 -4.33
N THR A 34 7.13 5.09 -4.74
CA THR A 34 6.34 6.33 -4.73
C THR A 34 6.00 6.70 -6.16
N GLU A 35 4.72 6.94 -6.44
CA GLU A 35 4.29 7.69 -7.62
C GLU A 35 4.15 9.16 -7.24
N LEU A 36 4.58 10.06 -8.11
CA LEU A 36 4.39 11.50 -7.95
C LEU A 36 3.44 11.99 -9.04
N LYS A 37 2.37 12.69 -8.63
CA LYS A 37 1.40 13.32 -9.53
C LYS A 37 1.11 14.73 -9.03
N ALA A 38 1.63 15.73 -9.74
CA ALA A 38 1.58 17.13 -9.31
C ALA A 38 2.13 17.29 -7.87
N ASP A 39 1.31 17.73 -6.93
CA ASP A 39 1.62 17.93 -5.51
C ASP A 39 1.25 16.72 -4.62
N VAL A 40 0.81 15.62 -5.23
CA VAL A 40 0.44 14.38 -4.55
C VAL A 40 1.54 13.33 -4.69
N ALA A 41 1.99 12.81 -3.54
CA ALA A 41 2.81 11.61 -3.47
C ALA A 41 1.93 10.40 -3.12
N ILE A 42 2.07 9.31 -3.86
CA ILE A 42 1.31 8.07 -3.62
C ILE A 42 2.29 6.98 -3.25
N HIS A 43 2.23 6.51 -2.01
CA HIS A 43 3.03 5.40 -1.53
C HIS A 43 2.31 4.09 -1.80
N ASN A 44 2.92 3.25 -2.63
CA ASN A 44 2.34 1.98 -3.05
C ASN A 44 2.91 0.82 -2.22
N TYR A 45 2.00 0.04 -1.66
CA TYR A 45 2.27 -1.11 -0.83
C TYR A 45 1.56 -2.34 -1.41
N ARG A 46 2.23 -3.50 -1.40
CA ARG A 46 1.67 -4.77 -1.86
C ARG A 46 1.66 -5.77 -0.73
N CYS A 47 0.51 -6.39 -0.48
CA CYS A 47 0.41 -7.56 0.39
C CYS A 47 1.07 -8.74 -0.33
N ASN A 48 1.91 -9.50 0.36
CA ASN A 48 2.54 -10.70 -0.24
C ASN A 48 1.59 -11.91 -0.25
N TYR A 49 0.64 -11.95 0.68
CA TYR A 49 -0.27 -13.10 0.86
C TYR A 49 -1.51 -13.00 -0.02
N GLU A 50 -1.95 -11.78 -0.30
CA GLU A 50 -3.18 -11.51 -1.04
C GLU A 50 -2.86 -10.61 -2.22
N GLN A 51 -3.66 -10.69 -3.28
CA GLN A 51 -3.54 -9.80 -4.44
C GLN A 51 -4.08 -8.38 -4.14
N HIS A 52 -3.71 -7.85 -2.98
CA HIS A 52 -4.17 -6.60 -2.41
C HIS A 52 -3.05 -5.55 -2.45
N ASN A 53 -3.37 -4.37 -2.98
CA ASN A 53 -2.50 -3.20 -2.94
C ASN A 53 -3.08 -2.15 -1.99
N LEU A 54 -2.24 -1.61 -1.13
CA LEU A 54 -2.57 -0.44 -0.32
C LEU A 54 -1.88 0.77 -0.93
N ARG A 55 -2.62 1.85 -1.15
CA ARG A 55 -2.07 3.12 -1.65
C ARG A 55 -2.41 4.23 -0.68
N ILE A 56 -1.37 4.95 -0.24
CA ILE A 56 -1.50 6.06 0.70
C ILE A 56 -1.15 7.32 -0.07
N HIS A 57 -2.11 8.22 -0.23
CA HIS A 57 -1.97 9.48 -0.95
C HIS A 57 -1.66 10.58 0.06
N LEU A 58 -0.59 11.30 -0.20
CA LEU A 58 -0.07 12.35 0.66
C LEU A 58 0.01 13.66 -0.11
N GLN A 59 -0.38 14.75 0.56
CA GLN A 59 -0.15 16.12 0.10
C GLN A 59 0.68 16.81 1.18
N GLY A 60 1.85 17.35 0.83
CA GLY A 60 2.76 17.94 1.82
C GLY A 60 3.25 16.96 2.91
N GLY A 61 3.25 15.64 2.63
CA GLY A 61 3.63 14.60 3.60
C GLY A 61 2.54 14.18 4.58
N VAL A 62 1.31 14.69 4.42
CA VAL A 62 0.16 14.31 5.24
C VAL A 62 -0.78 13.41 4.44
N PRO A 63 -1.16 12.22 4.93
CA PRO A 63 -2.15 11.38 4.27
C PRO A 63 -3.51 12.07 4.20
N PHE A 64 -4.13 12.11 3.01
CA PHE A 64 -5.49 12.63 2.83
C PHE A 64 -6.44 11.62 2.18
N TYR A 65 -5.91 10.57 1.55
CA TYR A 65 -6.70 9.49 0.98
C TYR A 65 -5.93 8.16 1.06
N VAL A 66 -6.62 7.11 1.48
CA VAL A 66 -6.08 5.74 1.57
C VAL A 66 -7.04 4.82 0.83
N GLU A 67 -6.51 4.02 -0.09
CA GLU A 67 -7.28 3.05 -0.86
C GLU A 67 -6.64 1.65 -0.80
N GLY A 68 -7.50 0.65 -0.56
CA GLY A 68 -7.19 -0.76 -0.72
C GLY A 68 -7.76 -1.27 -2.04
N ILE A 69 -6.90 -1.80 -2.92
CA ILE A 69 -7.28 -2.30 -4.24
C ILE A 69 -7.03 -3.80 -4.29
N TYR A 70 -8.11 -4.58 -4.30
CA TYR A 70 -8.08 -5.99 -4.61
C TYR A 70 -8.08 -6.15 -6.13
N LYS A 71 -6.98 -6.64 -6.70
CA LYS A 71 -6.96 -7.05 -8.09
C LYS A 71 -6.96 -8.56 -8.13
N ILE A 72 -7.98 -9.16 -8.70
CA ILE A 72 -7.91 -10.53 -9.18
C ILE A 72 -7.08 -10.45 -10.47
N GLU A 73 -5.86 -10.95 -10.47
CA GLU A 73 -5.14 -11.21 -11.71
C GLU A 73 -5.93 -12.29 -12.45
N ASP A 74 -6.58 -11.91 -13.56
CA ASP A 74 -7.23 -12.85 -14.46
C ASP A 74 -6.23 -13.94 -14.81
N SER A 75 -6.70 -15.19 -14.79
CA SER A 75 -5.93 -16.44 -14.86
C SER A 75 -4.96 -16.56 -16.05
N ALA A 76 -5.01 -15.64 -17.01
CA ALA A 76 -4.12 -15.60 -18.17
C ALA A 76 -2.66 -15.26 -17.80
N ASP A 77 -2.42 -14.37 -16.81
CA ASP A 77 -1.05 -13.99 -16.41
C ASP A 77 -0.41 -15.00 -15.45
N ALA A 78 -1.22 -15.78 -14.73
CA ALA A 78 -0.74 -16.83 -13.83
C ALA A 78 -0.13 -18.02 -14.60
N VAL A 79 -0.68 -18.35 -15.78
CA VAL A 79 -0.16 -19.43 -16.63
C VAL A 79 1.17 -19.04 -17.27
N LEU A 80 1.35 -17.77 -17.66
CA LEU A 80 2.59 -17.31 -18.30
C LEU A 80 3.81 -17.30 -17.36
N ARG A 81 3.60 -17.21 -16.04
CA ARG A 81 4.69 -17.27 -15.05
C ARG A 81 4.98 -18.67 -14.52
N ALA A 82 4.14 -19.65 -14.85
CA ALA A 82 4.32 -21.06 -14.48
C ALA A 82 4.92 -21.91 -15.62
N MET A 83 5.19 -21.29 -16.77
CA MET A 83 5.97 -21.87 -17.90
C MET A 83 7.39 -21.32 -17.87
#